data_AF-A0AAV6L7P4-F1
#
_entry.id   AF-A0AAV6L7P4-F1
#
_cell.length_a   1.000
_cell.length_b   1.000
_cell.length_c   1.000
_cell.angle_alpha   90.00
_cell.angle_beta   90.00
_cell.angle_gamma   90.00
#
_symmetry.space_group_name_H-M   'P 1'
#
loop_
_entity.id
_entity.type
_entity.pdbx_description
1 polymer ?
#
loop_
_entity_poly.entity_id
_entity_poly.type
_entity_poly.pdbx_seq_one_letter_code
_entity_poly.pdbx_strand_id
1 'polypeptide(L)'
;MLLYRENITNAAVMIQPSLISYSFNSLPAPALLDVASKAADRILLLDSYFSVVIFHGMTIAQWRNMGYQNQPEHQARFLLAKLNPSATYSNAHEMASGTEMIFTDNVSLQVFFEHL
;
A
#
# COMPACT_ATOMS: atom_id res chain seq x y z
N MET A 1 5.94 -23.43 20.52
CA MET A 1 5.52 -22.04 20.24
C MET A 1 6.19 -21.60 18.95
N LEU A 2 5.46 -21.02 17.97
CA LEU A 2 6.03 -20.66 16.66
C LEU A 2 7.21 -19.68 16.78
N LEU A 3 7.15 -18.78 17.76
CA LEU A 3 8.18 -17.81 18.10
C LEU A 3 9.59 -18.43 18.28
N TYR A 4 9.71 -19.64 18.83
CA TYR A 4 11.01 -20.30 19.08
C TYR A 4 11.60 -21.03 17.86
N ARG A 5 10.91 -20.99 16.72
CA ARG A 5 11.33 -21.67 15.49
C ARG A 5 11.72 -20.71 14.36
N GLU A 6 11.61 -19.41 14.60
CA GLU A 6 11.74 -18.36 13.59
C GLU A 6 12.98 -17.50 13.85
N ASN A 7 13.50 -16.86 12.80
CA ASN A 7 14.66 -15.98 12.91
C ASN A 7 14.33 -14.67 13.65
N ILE A 8 15.36 -13.91 14.05
CA ILE A 8 15.19 -12.67 14.82
C ILE A 8 14.31 -11.65 14.08
N THR A 9 14.44 -11.54 12.76
CA THR A 9 13.65 -10.61 11.94
C THR A 9 12.16 -10.94 12.00
N ASN A 10 11.80 -12.20 11.78
CA ASN A 10 10.41 -12.66 11.85
C ASN A 10 9.86 -12.56 13.28
N ALA A 11 10.66 -12.94 14.29
CA ALA A 11 10.29 -12.80 15.69
C ALA A 11 10.04 -11.34 16.10
N ALA A 12 10.81 -10.39 15.56
CA ALA A 12 10.59 -8.96 15.79
C ALA A 12 9.23 -8.50 15.22
N VAL A 13 8.87 -8.92 14.00
CA VAL A 13 7.56 -8.61 13.39
C VAL A 13 6.41 -9.26 14.16
N MET A 14 6.62 -10.45 14.73
CA MET A 14 5.63 -11.11 15.60
C MET A 14 5.37 -10.34 16.90
N ILE A 15 6.40 -9.70 17.47
CA ILE A 15 6.31 -8.94 18.73
C ILE A 15 5.79 -7.52 18.47
N GLN A 16 6.28 -6.89 17.39
CA GLN A 16 5.94 -5.54 16.99
C GLN A 16 5.37 -5.55 15.56
N PRO A 17 4.04 -5.74 15.42
CA PRO A 17 3.36 -5.64 14.15
C PRO A 17 3.63 -4.31 13.46
N SER A 18 3.71 -4.34 12.12
CA SER A 18 3.83 -3.14 11.31
C SER A 18 2.45 -2.60 10.94
N LEU A 19 2.31 -1.28 10.91
CA LEU A 19 1.09 -0.60 10.48
C LEU A 19 1.44 0.39 9.37
N ILE A 20 0.81 0.23 8.22
CA ILE A 20 0.96 1.14 7.07
C ILE A 20 -0.34 1.90 6.88
N SER A 21 -0.24 3.22 6.76
CA SER A 21 -1.37 4.11 6.51
C SER A 21 -1.42 4.55 5.06
N TYR A 22 -2.57 4.37 4.43
CA TYR A 22 -2.90 4.84 3.09
C TYR A 22 -3.91 5.98 3.19
N SER A 23 -3.65 7.08 2.47
CA SER A 23 -4.56 8.21 2.35
C SER A 23 -4.56 8.73 0.91
N PHE A 24 -5.47 9.64 0.58
CA PHE A 24 -5.48 10.29 -0.73
C PHE A 24 -4.49 11.46 -0.83
N ASN A 25 -4.11 12.04 0.31
CA ASN A 25 -3.33 13.28 0.37
C ASN A 25 -1.83 13.02 0.59
N SER A 26 -1.45 11.79 0.89
CA SER A 26 -0.09 11.40 1.19
C SER A 26 0.22 10.03 0.62
N LEU A 27 1.50 9.79 0.34
CA LEU A 27 1.98 8.46 0.03
C LEU A 27 1.74 7.49 1.21
N PRO A 28 1.68 6.18 0.94
CA PRO A 28 1.67 5.16 1.98
C PRO A 28 2.88 5.33 2.88
N ALA A 29 2.65 5.36 4.20
CA ALA A 29 3.72 5.57 5.16
C ALA A 29 3.52 4.72 6.43
N PRO A 30 4.61 4.34 7.11
CA PRO A 30 4.53 3.72 8.43
C PRO A 30 3.75 4.60 9.40
N ALA A 31 2.85 3.99 10.15
CA ALA A 31 2.06 4.63 11.19
C ALA A 31 2.37 4.01 12.56
N LEU A 32 2.19 4.77 13.62
CA LEU A 32 2.30 4.24 14.98
C LEU A 32 1.20 3.22 15.22
N LEU A 33 1.51 2.14 15.95
CA LEU A 33 0.52 1.14 16.36
C LEU A 33 -0.32 1.67 17.54
N ASP A 34 -1.06 2.74 17.29
CA ASP A 34 -1.87 3.50 18.25
C ASP A 34 -3.25 3.80 17.64
N VAL A 35 -4.26 3.96 18.49
CA VAL A 35 -5.60 4.42 18.11
C VAL A 35 -5.56 5.78 17.41
N ALA A 36 -4.59 6.63 17.75
CA ALA A 36 -4.38 7.92 17.08
C ALA A 36 -4.09 7.80 15.58
N SER A 37 -3.60 6.64 15.11
CA SER A 37 -3.40 6.38 13.68
C SER A 37 -4.70 6.10 12.91
N LYS A 38 -5.82 5.87 13.62
CA LYS A 38 -7.13 5.68 12.98
C LYS A 38 -7.70 7.02 12.56
N ALA A 39 -8.02 7.14 11.28
CA ALA A 39 -8.76 8.27 10.74
C ALA A 39 -9.88 7.80 9.81
N ALA A 40 -10.90 8.64 9.62
CA ALA A 40 -12.07 8.31 8.83
C ALA A 40 -11.77 8.17 7.32
N ASP A 41 -10.76 8.89 6.85
CA ASP A 41 -10.32 9.01 5.46
C ASP A 41 -9.12 8.13 5.11
N ARG A 42 -8.70 7.23 6.02
CA ARG A 42 -7.53 6.37 5.85
C ARG A 42 -7.87 4.89 5.75
N ILE A 43 -7.04 4.16 5.03
CA ILE A 43 -6.99 2.69 5.08
C ILE A 43 -5.72 2.32 5.84
N LEU A 44 -5.83 1.39 6.78
CA LEU A 44 -4.68 0.88 7.52
C LEU A 44 -4.46 -0.59 7.18
N LEU A 45 -3.21 -0.94 6.87
CA LEU A 45 -2.76 -2.32 6.70
C LEU A 45 -1.90 -2.68 7.90
N LEU A 46 -2.42 -3.58 8.73
CA LEU A 46 -1.69 -4.18 9.84
C LEU A 46 -1.11 -5.51 9.38
N ASP A 47 0.19 -5.68 9.52
CA ASP A 47 0.87 -6.96 9.35
C ASP A 47 1.48 -7.39 10.68
N SER A 48 0.93 -8.46 11.26
CA SER A 48 1.37 -9.03 12.54
C SER A 48 2.02 -10.41 12.37
N TYR A 49 2.63 -10.70 11.22
CA TYR A 49 3.21 -11.98 10.80
C TYR A 49 2.17 -13.12 10.63
N PHE A 50 1.35 -13.38 11.66
CA PHE A 50 0.33 -14.44 11.64
C PHE A 50 -0.94 -14.04 10.89
N SER A 51 -1.19 -12.74 10.75
CA SER A 51 -2.38 -12.21 10.11
C SER A 51 -2.11 -10.86 9.49
N VAL A 52 -2.76 -10.62 8.35
CA VAL A 52 -2.86 -9.31 7.71
C VAL A 52 -4.28 -8.79 7.90
N VAL A 53 -4.43 -7.60 8.47
CA VAL A 53 -5.73 -6.97 8.73
C VAL A 53 -5.80 -5.66 7.97
N ILE A 54 -6.87 -5.48 7.19
CA ILE A 54 -7.16 -4.23 6.48
C ILE A 54 -8.31 -3.51 7.18
N PHE A 55 -8.02 -2.38 7.80
CA PHE A 55 -9.01 -1.50 8.39
C PHE A 55 -9.38 -0.39 7.41
N HIS A 56 -10.68 -0.15 7.25
CA HIS A 56 -11.20 0.94 6.44
C HIS A 56 -11.79 2.00 7.37
N GLY A 57 -11.32 3.25 7.26
CA GLY A 57 -11.91 4.39 7.95
C GLY A 57 -13.38 4.59 7.56
N MET A 58 -14.13 5.28 8.41
CA MET A 58 -15.59 5.42 8.26
C MET A 58 -16.00 5.98 6.89
N THR A 59 -15.33 7.03 6.41
CA THR A 59 -15.59 7.65 5.11
C THR A 59 -15.27 6.69 3.97
N ILE A 60 -14.13 5.99 4.06
CA ILE A 60 -13.73 4.99 3.05
C ILE A 60 -14.73 3.83 3.00
N ALA A 61 -15.17 3.35 4.16
CA ALA A 61 -16.15 2.27 4.26
C ALA A 61 -17.49 2.68 3.66
N GLN A 62 -17.95 3.91 3.92
CA GLN A 62 -19.15 4.46 3.28
C GLN A 62 -19.01 4.50 1.76
N TRP A 63 -17.89 5.02 1.24
CA TRP A 63 -17.68 5.08 -0.20
C TRP A 63 -17.63 3.69 -0.84
N ARG A 64 -16.99 2.73 -0.18
CA ARG A 64 -16.94 1.34 -0.62
C ARG A 64 -18.33 0.72 -0.73
N ASN A 65 -19.18 0.97 0.27
CA ASN A 65 -20.55 0.47 0.31
C ASN A 65 -21.45 1.14 -0.73
N MET A 66 -21.21 2.40 -1.05
CA MET A 66 -21.88 3.12 -2.15
C MET A 66 -21.38 2.70 -3.54
N GLY A 67 -20.31 1.90 -3.61
CA GLY A 67 -19.80 1.37 -4.87
C GLY A 67 -19.09 2.42 -5.72
N TYR A 68 -18.54 3.49 -5.14
CA TYR A 68 -17.81 4.51 -5.90
C TYR A 68 -16.67 3.90 -6.73
N GLN A 69 -15.99 2.88 -6.22
CA GLN A 69 -14.94 2.16 -6.96
C GLN A 69 -15.39 1.53 -8.29
N ASN A 70 -16.70 1.34 -8.50
CA ASN A 70 -17.25 0.76 -9.72
C ASN A 70 -17.69 1.81 -10.75
N GLN A 71 -17.60 3.11 -10.41
CA GLN A 71 -18.01 4.17 -11.34
C GLN A 71 -17.07 4.24 -12.55
N PRO A 72 -17.60 4.61 -13.75
CA PRO A 72 -16.83 4.67 -14.99
C PRO A 72 -15.57 5.54 -14.89
N GLU A 73 -15.65 6.65 -14.15
CA GLU A 73 -14.54 7.58 -13.93
C GLU A 73 -13.36 6.93 -13.20
N HIS A 74 -13.61 5.88 -12.42
CA HIS A 74 -12.59 5.11 -11.71
C HIS A 74 -12.13 3.86 -12.49
N GLN A 75 -12.72 3.55 -13.65
CA GLN A 75 -12.28 2.42 -14.49
C GLN A 75 -10.86 2.59 -15.01
N ALA A 76 -10.41 3.83 -15.23
CA ALA A 76 -9.04 4.13 -15.65
C ALA A 76 -7.99 3.59 -14.65
N ARG A 77 -8.33 3.49 -13.34
CA ARG A 77 -7.42 2.93 -12.33
C ARG A 77 -7.19 1.43 -12.52
N PHE A 78 -8.15 0.67 -13.06
CA PHE A 78 -7.93 -0.73 -13.40
C PHE A 78 -6.97 -0.89 -14.56
N LEU A 79 -6.99 0.04 -15.52
CA LEU A 79 -6.00 0.05 -16.59
C LEU A 79 -4.62 0.38 -16.04
N LEU A 80 -4.49 1.44 -15.23
CA LEU A 80 -3.22 1.82 -14.58
C LEU A 80 -2.61 0.67 -13.78
N ALA A 81 -3.42 -0.10 -13.04
CA ALA A 81 -2.95 -1.26 -12.28
C ALA A 81 -2.45 -2.43 -13.14
N LYS A 82 -2.80 -2.48 -14.44
CA LYS A 82 -2.34 -3.49 -15.40
C LYS A 82 -1.16 -3.02 -16.24
N LEU A 83 -0.81 -1.73 -16.20
CA LEU A 83 0.33 -1.21 -16.92
C LEU A 83 1.64 -1.60 -16.22
N ASN A 84 2.70 -1.72 -17.01
CA ASN A 84 4.05 -1.86 -16.47
C ASN A 84 4.41 -0.60 -15.68
N PRO A 85 4.78 -0.70 -14.39
CA PRO A 85 5.13 0.45 -13.57
C PRO A 85 6.56 0.92 -13.87
N SER A 86 6.81 1.39 -15.10
CA SER A 86 8.08 2.03 -15.50
C SER A 86 8.23 3.45 -14.94
N ALA A 87 7.13 4.01 -14.45
CA ALA A 87 6.99 5.38 -13.97
C ALA A 87 6.38 5.37 -12.56
N THR A 88 7.22 5.19 -11.54
CA THR A 88 6.80 5.09 -10.13
C THR A 88 7.42 6.19 -9.28
N TYR A 89 6.96 6.30 -8.03
CA TYR A 89 7.50 7.25 -7.08
C TYR A 89 8.98 7.00 -6.73
N SER A 90 9.49 5.78 -6.89
CA SER A 90 10.90 5.45 -6.62
C SER A 90 11.87 6.11 -7.59
N ASN A 91 11.44 6.34 -8.82
CA ASN A 91 12.29 6.89 -9.89
C ASN A 91 11.83 8.31 -10.29
N ALA A 92 10.98 8.93 -9.47
CA ALA A 92 10.37 10.24 -9.73
C ALA A 92 11.39 11.34 -10.06
N HIS A 93 12.59 11.26 -9.48
CA HIS A 93 13.68 12.22 -9.72
C HIS A 93 14.29 12.15 -11.12
N GLU A 94 14.15 11.01 -11.81
CA GLU A 94 14.74 10.78 -13.14
C GLU A 94 13.73 11.06 -14.27
N MET A 95 12.50 11.39 -13.91
CA MET A 95 11.40 11.52 -14.86
C MET A 95 11.19 12.94 -15.36
N ALA A 96 10.77 13.06 -16.63
CA ALA A 96 10.37 14.34 -17.21
C ALA A 96 9.09 14.87 -16.55
N SER A 97 9.05 16.19 -16.33
CA SER A 97 7.89 16.89 -15.76
C SER A 97 6.63 16.64 -16.59
N GLY A 98 5.55 16.18 -15.95
CA GLY A 98 4.26 15.88 -16.59
C GLY A 98 4.01 14.41 -16.93
N THR A 99 4.93 13.50 -16.59
CA THR A 99 4.68 12.06 -16.76
C THR A 99 3.70 11.54 -15.70
N GLU A 100 2.65 10.83 -16.12
CA GLU A 100 1.68 10.21 -15.21
C GLU A 100 2.37 9.11 -14.39
N MET A 101 2.36 9.27 -13.06
CA MET A 101 3.05 8.38 -12.13
C MET A 101 2.08 7.34 -11.56
N ILE A 102 2.50 6.08 -11.59
CA ILE A 102 1.75 4.98 -10.97
C ILE A 102 2.23 4.81 -9.53
N PHE A 103 1.32 4.99 -8.58
CA PHE A 103 1.60 4.80 -7.15
C PHE A 103 1.56 3.31 -6.81
N THR A 104 2.70 2.64 -6.96
CA THR A 104 2.84 1.21 -6.67
C THR A 104 4.27 0.85 -6.28
N ASP A 105 4.40 -0.18 -5.45
CA ASP A 105 5.70 -0.75 -5.02
C ASP A 105 6.17 -1.88 -5.96
N ASN A 106 5.49 -2.06 -7.09
CA ASN A 106 5.79 -3.14 -8.03
C ASN A 106 7.03 -2.78 -8.87
N VAL A 107 7.83 -3.80 -9.17
CA VAL A 107 9.04 -3.67 -9.98
C VAL A 107 8.67 -3.57 -11.47
N SER A 108 9.37 -2.72 -12.21
CA SER A 108 9.18 -2.61 -13.66
C SER A 108 9.75 -3.82 -14.39
N LEU A 109 9.22 -4.14 -15.59
CA LEU A 109 9.75 -5.24 -16.40
C LEU A 109 11.23 -5.09 -16.75
N GLN A 110 11.73 -3.85 -16.89
CA GLN A 110 13.13 -3.60 -17.17
C GLN A 110 14.02 -4.07 -16.01
N VAL A 111 13.69 -3.63 -14.79
CA VAL A 111 14.41 -4.03 -13.59
C VAL A 111 14.32 -5.55 -13.39
N PHE A 112 13.17 -6.16 -13.69
CA PHE A 112 13.03 -7.61 -13.66
C PHE A 112 14.03 -8.33 -14.59
N PHE A 113 14.22 -7.86 -15.83
CA PHE A 113 15.20 -8.44 -16.76
C PHE A 113 16.66 -8.19 -16.37
N GLU A 114 16.96 -7.09 -15.67
CA GLU A 114 18.31 -6.80 -15.17
C GLU A 114 18.74 -7.75 -14.03
N HIS A 115 17.79 -8.41 -13.38
CA HIS A 115 18.01 -9.33 -12.25
C HIS A 115 17.84 -10.81 -12.63
N LEU A 116 17.68 -11.13 -13.92
CA LEU A 116 17.58 -12.48 -14.48
C LEU A 116 18.97 -13.05 -14.82
#